data_AF-A0A7X6W4P4-F1
#
_entry.id   AF-A0A7X6W4P4-F1
#
_cell.length_a   1.000
_cell.length_b   1.000
_cell.length_c   1.000
_cell.angle_alpha   90.00
_cell.angle_beta   90.00
_cell.angle_gamma   90.00
#
_symmetry.space_group_name_H-M   'P 1'
#
loop_
_entity.id
_entity.type
_entity.pdbx_description
1 polymer ?
#
loop_
_entity_poly.entity_id
_entity_poly.type
_entity_poly.pdbx_seq_one_letter_code
_entity_poly.pdbx_strand_id
1 'polypeptide(L)'
;GILSDVVIEPKVEGFARTYLLDSITDCLLTAEEPLKVSEIVAAIQHDGVFTSRLLRAAMESSDRFQMIDRRWMLAAPEVDLRRPLEANIESVLEHIGRPLAASQIAQQLAEGLGRPPDVLLSSVDQVLTGRDKYFVVGDRWGLTSWLLDLDDQDEEEILFRNFFLDEDELTRFREKMGSFSWDPGKPIESAARLLNKAGEPVPNKVLQFLAWEVMHRGFRPQEFFAGLFAHEEVYFLSSGHWCGGDVIGEFNQTLEVFTEQLIEAGETAPEEGGEPREFHVTEEEIAETAAILADRRSHRISEIIEAIYELSPGERDYNAAFGAMWGAMGADERFAWVGGERWRLAGTVPRLTHKIPEILELPYLPYFVNEDGEPVDVELSEDGFEGDLIESVKDPRVMIAGQPVPEGTVPEEAPAKVSVPIRYEHRLAGTLPVYGDLRALFPMQPDVIEITLITGGKSFTGWLNNANNLALEFGPFYDRLDLPLCGGCFQLQPRGRGITTDFTVSYTPGDVDELVAISDERLAVLESMREDPENVQTSTFDLLRQIMEPYGKKGVHFVTLFTEVNVVRRTHAYLIASLLSAYACFSHVKPGTWAYDEKKVDQGIRKQKRKFIKE
;
A
#
# COMPACT_ATOMS: atom_id res chain seq x y z
N GLY A 1 -23.36 23.87 2.00
CA GLY A 1 -24.62 23.26 2.44
C GLY A 1 -25.07 22.21 1.45
N ILE A 2 -24.37 21.06 1.46
CA ILE A 2 -24.68 19.82 0.75
C ILE A 2 -24.01 18.74 1.63
N LEU A 3 -24.68 18.33 2.71
CA LEU A 3 -24.18 17.35 3.70
C LEU A 3 -25.38 16.57 4.27
N SER A 4 -26.25 16.07 3.41
CA SER A 4 -27.39 15.26 3.84
C SER A 4 -27.49 14.05 2.92
N ASP A 5 -26.78 12.98 3.28
CA ASP A 5 -27.31 11.61 3.34
C ASP A 5 -26.18 10.57 3.48
N VAL A 6 -25.60 10.49 4.69
CA VAL A 6 -25.11 9.25 5.31
C VAL A 6 -25.47 9.38 6.78
N VAL A 7 -26.23 8.43 7.36
CA VAL A 7 -26.64 8.51 8.78
C VAL A 7 -25.45 8.07 9.66
N ILE A 8 -24.52 8.99 9.85
CA ILE A 8 -23.54 9.00 10.94
C ILE A 8 -24.10 9.96 11.99
N GLU A 9 -24.05 9.62 13.28
CA GLU A 9 -24.54 10.54 14.32
C GLU A 9 -23.76 11.87 14.26
N PRO A 10 -24.44 13.04 14.16
CA PRO A 10 -23.78 14.35 14.02
C PRO A 10 -22.75 14.68 15.11
N LYS A 11 -22.79 13.96 16.24
CA LYS A 11 -21.85 14.10 17.35
C LYS A 11 -20.49 13.48 17.07
N VAL A 12 -20.42 12.33 16.38
CA VAL A 12 -19.15 11.62 16.12
C VAL A 12 -18.31 12.38 15.09
N GLU A 13 -18.93 12.91 14.05
CA GLU A 13 -18.28 13.77 13.04
C GLU A 13 -17.60 15.00 13.66
N GLY A 14 -18.29 15.69 14.59
CA GLY A 14 -17.73 16.86 15.26
C GLY A 14 -16.46 16.55 16.07
N PHE A 15 -16.45 15.41 16.77
CA PHE A 15 -15.29 14.99 17.54
C PHE A 15 -14.15 14.43 16.66
N ALA A 16 -14.45 13.70 15.59
CA ALA A 16 -13.46 13.27 14.61
C ALA A 16 -12.75 14.48 13.95
N ARG A 17 -13.52 15.52 13.61
CA ARG A 17 -12.95 16.79 13.12
C ARG A 17 -12.10 17.48 14.20
N THR A 18 -12.56 17.51 15.45
CA THR A 18 -11.78 18.09 16.56
C THR A 18 -10.44 17.36 16.73
N TYR A 19 -10.46 16.02 16.70
CA TYR A 19 -9.26 15.19 16.76
C TYR A 19 -8.27 15.49 15.63
N LEU A 20 -8.76 15.66 14.40
CA LEU A 20 -7.94 16.07 13.26
C LEU A 20 -7.31 17.45 13.49
N LEU A 21 -8.11 18.47 13.87
CA LEU A 21 -7.60 19.83 14.12
C LEU A 21 -6.59 19.85 15.29
N ASP A 22 -6.80 19.04 16.32
CA ASP A 22 -5.90 18.92 17.46
C ASP A 22 -4.56 18.28 17.05
N SER A 23 -4.60 17.27 16.17
CA SER A 23 -3.40 16.63 15.61
C SER A 23 -2.57 17.61 14.77
N ILE A 24 -3.23 18.44 13.95
CA ILE A 24 -2.59 19.52 13.19
C ILE A 24 -2.02 20.58 14.14
N THR A 25 -2.77 20.94 15.18
CA THR A 25 -2.36 21.93 16.19
C THR A 25 -1.10 21.47 16.91
N ASP A 26 -1.04 20.20 17.36
CA ASP A 26 0.14 19.65 18.03
C ASP A 26 1.39 19.71 17.14
N CYS A 27 1.25 19.42 15.85
CA CYS A 27 2.33 19.55 14.88
C CYS A 27 2.80 21.01 14.78
N LEU A 28 1.89 21.94 14.51
CA LEU A 28 2.22 23.36 14.31
C LEU A 28 2.72 24.07 15.58
N LEU A 29 2.33 23.61 16.78
CA LEU A 29 2.86 24.09 18.06
C LEU A 29 4.35 23.79 18.26
N THR A 30 4.91 22.85 17.49
CA THR A 30 6.33 22.49 17.55
C THR A 30 7.13 23.04 16.37
N ALA A 31 6.45 23.63 15.38
CA ALA A 31 7.08 24.18 14.20
C ALA A 31 7.74 25.54 14.50
N GLU A 32 9.00 25.71 14.08
CA GLU A 32 9.70 26.99 14.17
C GLU A 32 9.28 27.96 13.05
N GLU A 33 8.84 27.41 11.92
CA GLU A 33 8.43 28.13 10.73
C GLU A 33 7.08 27.59 10.21
N PRO A 34 6.31 28.39 9.45
CA PRO A 34 5.10 27.89 8.77
C PRO A 34 5.39 26.67 7.88
N LEU A 35 4.51 25.67 7.90
CA LEU A 35 4.71 24.39 7.21
C LEU A 35 3.79 24.25 5.98
N LYS A 36 4.27 23.60 4.93
CA LYS A 36 3.41 23.10 3.83
C LYS A 36 2.47 22.01 4.37
N VAL A 37 1.33 21.80 3.70
CA VAL A 37 0.39 20.75 4.12
C VAL A 37 1.05 19.36 4.07
N SER A 38 1.88 19.10 3.06
CA SER A 38 2.63 17.85 2.91
C SER A 38 3.62 17.60 4.06
N GLU A 39 4.26 18.66 4.58
CA GLU A 39 5.14 18.59 5.74
C GLU A 39 4.35 18.24 7.02
N ILE A 40 3.14 18.80 7.17
CA ILE A 40 2.25 18.50 8.29
C ILE A 40 1.80 17.03 8.23
N VAL A 41 1.38 16.54 7.05
CA VAL A 41 1.03 15.12 6.86
C VAL A 41 2.18 14.20 7.26
N ALA A 42 3.39 14.51 6.78
CA ALA A 42 4.59 13.72 7.07
C ALA A 42 4.96 13.72 8.56
N ALA A 43 4.74 14.85 9.26
CA ALA A 43 5.05 15.00 10.67
C ALA A 43 4.07 14.25 11.60
N ILE A 44 2.78 14.19 11.24
CA ILE A 44 1.77 13.52 12.08
C ILE A 44 1.88 11.99 12.03
N GLN A 45 2.53 11.41 11.00
CA GLN A 45 2.82 9.97 10.89
C GLN A 45 1.62 9.04 11.16
N HIS A 46 0.44 9.42 10.70
CA HIS A 46 -0.77 8.60 10.81
C HIS A 46 -0.84 7.61 9.64
N ASP A 47 -1.34 6.38 9.84
CA ASP A 47 -1.37 5.21 8.91
C ASP A 47 -2.03 5.41 7.51
N GLY A 48 -1.80 6.53 6.83
CA GLY A 48 -2.37 6.89 5.53
C GLY A 48 -3.75 7.58 5.59
N VAL A 49 -4.37 7.67 6.77
CA VAL A 49 -5.69 8.30 6.97
C VAL A 49 -5.65 9.81 6.68
N PHE A 50 -4.55 10.48 7.02
CA PHE A 50 -4.40 11.92 6.89
C PHE A 50 -3.82 12.26 5.52
N THR A 51 -4.66 12.76 4.62
CA THR A 51 -4.28 13.24 3.29
C THR A 51 -4.13 14.76 3.28
N SER A 52 -3.32 15.31 2.36
CA SER A 52 -3.15 16.77 2.30
C SER A 52 -4.47 17.46 1.96
N ARG A 53 -5.29 16.83 1.11
CA ARG A 53 -6.65 17.30 0.79
C ARG A 53 -7.54 17.41 2.03
N LEU A 54 -7.57 16.38 2.88
CA LEU A 54 -8.34 16.36 4.12
C LEU A 54 -7.84 17.45 5.08
N LEU A 55 -6.52 17.52 5.30
CA LEU A 55 -5.92 18.50 6.21
C LEU A 55 -6.19 19.93 5.73
N ARG A 56 -6.01 20.21 4.44
CA ARG A 56 -6.32 21.51 3.83
C ARG A 56 -7.77 21.90 4.08
N ALA A 57 -8.72 21.03 3.74
CA ALA A 57 -10.14 21.32 3.94
C ALA A 57 -10.48 21.56 5.42
N ALA A 58 -9.85 20.82 6.34
CA ALA A 58 -10.04 20.99 7.77
C ALA A 58 -9.48 22.33 8.28
N MET A 59 -8.28 22.72 7.83
CA MET A 59 -7.65 23.99 8.20
C MET A 59 -8.39 25.19 7.60
N GLU A 60 -8.79 25.14 6.34
CA GLU A 60 -9.56 26.20 5.66
C GLU A 60 -10.92 26.46 6.32
N SER A 61 -11.50 25.43 6.95
CA SER A 61 -12.78 25.54 7.64
C SER A 61 -12.65 25.92 9.13
N SER A 62 -11.44 26.24 9.61
CA SER A 62 -11.17 26.54 11.02
C SER A 62 -10.36 27.83 11.19
N ASP A 63 -10.88 28.73 12.03
CA ASP A 63 -10.19 29.97 12.40
C ASP A 63 -8.93 29.77 13.26
N ARG A 64 -8.62 28.52 13.64
CA ARG A 64 -7.39 28.16 14.39
C ARG A 64 -6.13 28.25 13.54
N PHE A 65 -6.27 28.25 12.21
CA PHE A 65 -5.14 28.19 11.28
C PHE A 65 -5.15 29.39 10.35
N GLN A 66 -3.96 29.83 9.99
CA GLN A 66 -3.77 30.87 8.98
C GLN A 66 -2.75 30.41 7.94
N MET A 67 -3.01 30.80 6.69
CA MET A 67 -2.12 30.52 5.57
C MET A 67 -1.32 31.78 5.20
N ILE A 68 0.00 31.67 5.15
CA ILE A 68 0.95 32.70 4.74
C ILE A 68 1.88 32.10 3.68
N ASP A 69 1.93 32.69 2.49
CA ASP A 69 2.78 32.22 1.39
C ASP A 69 2.68 30.71 1.12
N ARG A 70 1.44 30.17 1.12
CA ARG A 70 1.10 28.74 0.94
C ARG A 70 1.62 27.81 2.03
N ARG A 71 2.00 28.36 3.19
CA ARG A 71 2.36 27.61 4.37
C ARG A 71 1.37 27.91 5.48
N TRP A 72 1.12 26.93 6.32
CA TRP A 72 0.17 26.99 7.42
C TRP A 72 0.89 27.19 8.74
N MET A 73 0.29 28.01 9.58
CA MET A 73 0.68 28.18 10.97
C MET A 73 -0.57 28.36 11.83
N LEU A 74 -0.40 28.30 13.15
CA LEU A 74 -1.48 28.63 14.06
C LEU A 74 -1.82 30.12 13.94
N ALA A 75 -3.11 30.41 13.91
CA ALA A 75 -3.60 31.77 14.01
C ALA A 75 -3.24 32.32 15.39
N ALA A 76 -2.69 33.53 15.45
CA ALA A 76 -2.36 34.14 16.73
C ALA A 76 -3.65 34.35 17.55
N PRO A 77 -3.67 34.00 18.85
CA PRO A 77 -4.82 34.23 19.69
C PRO A 77 -5.09 35.73 19.84
N GLU A 78 -6.34 36.11 20.09
CA GLU A 78 -6.68 37.51 20.33
C GLU A 78 -6.04 37.99 21.64
N VAL A 79 -5.10 38.92 21.55
CA VAL A 79 -4.38 39.48 22.71
C VAL A 79 -4.93 40.87 23.04
N ASP A 80 -5.38 41.06 24.28
CA ASP A 80 -5.79 42.38 24.79
C ASP A 80 -4.64 43.04 25.55
N LEU A 81 -4.00 44.02 24.91
CA LEU A 81 -2.88 44.81 25.48
C LEU A 81 -3.28 45.60 26.73
N ARG A 82 -4.58 45.75 27.03
CA ARG A 82 -5.08 46.42 28.23
C ARG A 82 -5.19 45.47 29.42
N ARG A 83 -5.13 44.16 29.18
CA ARG A 83 -5.22 43.14 30.22
C ARG A 83 -3.83 42.71 30.72
N PRO A 84 -3.72 42.24 31.97
CA PRO A 84 -2.48 41.65 32.49
C PRO A 84 -2.03 40.44 31.66
N LEU A 85 -0.73 40.13 31.70
CA LEU A 85 -0.15 38.94 31.04
C LEU A 85 -0.89 37.64 31.43
N GLU A 86 -1.28 37.51 32.69
CA GLU A 86 -2.07 36.38 33.22
C GLU A 86 -3.35 36.12 32.41
N ALA A 87 -4.12 37.16 32.09
CA ALA A 87 -5.36 37.02 31.33
C ALA A 87 -5.11 36.66 29.86
N ASN A 88 -3.99 37.10 29.28
CA ASN A 88 -3.60 36.71 27.92
C ASN A 88 -3.09 35.26 27.89
N ILE A 89 -2.40 34.79 28.94
CA ILE A 89 -2.03 33.37 29.11
C ILE A 89 -3.29 32.50 29.22
N GLU A 90 -4.28 32.93 30.02
CA GLU A 90 -5.58 32.26 30.12
C GLU A 90 -6.24 32.15 28.73
N SER A 91 -6.29 33.25 27.97
CA SER A 91 -6.88 33.25 26.62
C SER A 91 -6.16 32.31 25.65
N VAL A 92 -4.83 32.17 25.73
CA VAL A 92 -4.07 31.21 24.89
C VAL A 92 -4.44 29.77 25.25
N LEU A 93 -4.46 29.46 26.56
CA LEU A 93 -4.81 28.12 27.04
C LEU A 93 -6.27 27.75 26.70
N GLU A 94 -7.19 28.72 26.78
CA GLU A 94 -8.59 28.53 26.36
C GLU A 94 -8.72 28.36 24.84
N HIS A 95 -7.98 29.15 24.06
CA HIS A 95 -8.01 29.08 22.60
C HIS A 95 -7.54 27.72 22.08
N ILE A 96 -6.47 27.17 22.67
CA ILE A 96 -5.94 25.86 22.31
C ILE A 96 -6.72 24.72 22.99
N GLY A 97 -7.24 24.94 24.20
CA GLY A 97 -8.03 23.97 24.95
C GLY A 97 -7.26 22.76 25.48
N ARG A 98 -5.91 22.78 25.42
CA ARG A 98 -5.05 21.66 25.82
C ARG A 98 -3.81 22.15 26.59
N PRO A 99 -3.17 21.30 27.41
CA PRO A 99 -1.96 21.69 28.14
C PRO A 99 -0.79 22.06 27.22
N LEU A 100 -0.15 23.20 27.48
CA LEU A 100 0.95 23.75 26.68
C LEU A 100 2.23 23.94 27.49
N ALA A 101 3.39 23.75 26.85
CA ALA A 101 4.65 24.17 27.44
C ALA A 101 4.74 25.69 27.54
N ALA A 102 5.49 26.21 28.53
CA ALA A 102 5.64 27.65 28.71
C ALA A 102 6.26 28.35 27.48
N SER A 103 7.16 27.66 26.76
CA SER A 103 7.73 28.11 25.48
C SER A 103 6.67 28.27 24.40
N GLN A 104 5.74 27.32 24.30
CA GLN A 104 4.63 27.37 23.33
C GLN A 104 3.69 28.54 23.64
N ILE A 105 3.35 28.75 24.92
CA ILE A 105 2.54 29.89 25.35
C ILE A 105 3.25 31.22 24.99
N ALA A 106 4.55 31.32 25.26
CA ALA A 106 5.34 32.50 24.92
C ALA A 106 5.38 32.76 23.41
N GLN A 107 5.50 31.70 22.59
CA GLN A 107 5.47 31.79 21.13
C GLN A 107 4.13 32.32 20.62
N GLN A 108 3.01 31.82 21.13
CA GLN A 108 1.67 32.28 20.74
C GLN A 108 1.40 33.74 21.14
N LEU A 109 1.99 34.22 22.25
CA LEU A 109 1.83 35.60 22.70
C LEU A 109 2.77 36.60 22.00
N ALA A 110 3.85 36.13 21.37
CA ALA A 110 4.93 36.97 20.89
C ALA A 110 4.49 38.02 19.87
N GLU A 111 3.71 37.59 18.87
CA GLU A 111 3.21 38.48 17.83
C GLU A 111 2.23 39.52 18.39
N GLY A 112 1.22 39.07 19.14
CA GLY A 112 0.19 39.95 19.70
C GLY A 112 0.71 40.96 20.74
N LEU A 113 1.74 40.60 21.51
CA LEU A 113 2.39 41.50 22.48
C LEU A 113 3.54 42.32 21.87
N GLY A 114 3.96 42.03 20.63
CA GLY A 114 5.10 42.68 19.98
C GLY A 114 6.42 42.46 20.72
N ARG A 115 6.62 41.27 21.31
CA ARG A 115 7.82 40.92 22.10
C ARG A 115 8.38 39.57 21.67
N PRO A 116 9.72 39.43 21.61
CA PRO A 116 10.36 38.14 21.31
C PRO A 116 9.95 37.02 22.30
N PRO A 117 9.79 35.77 21.84
CA PRO A 117 9.37 34.64 22.69
C PRO A 117 10.31 34.37 23.88
N ASP A 118 11.62 34.51 23.69
CA ASP A 118 12.66 34.30 24.72
C ASP A 118 12.53 35.30 25.88
N VAL A 119 12.18 36.55 25.57
CA VAL A 119 11.91 37.59 26.57
C VAL A 119 10.60 37.32 27.33
N LEU A 120 9.58 36.82 26.63
CA LEU A 120 8.29 36.50 27.24
C LEU A 120 8.35 35.25 28.12
N LEU A 121 9.15 34.25 27.77
CA LEU A 121 9.23 32.97 28.46
C LEU A 121 9.46 33.13 29.96
N SER A 122 10.44 33.93 30.39
CA SER A 122 10.71 34.15 31.82
C SER A 122 9.52 34.79 32.57
N SER A 123 8.76 35.65 31.87
CA SER A 123 7.57 36.29 32.46
C SER A 123 6.40 35.31 32.52
N VAL A 124 6.24 34.46 31.51
CA VAL A 124 5.23 33.39 31.46
C VAL A 124 5.49 32.38 32.58
N ASP A 125 6.72 31.89 32.72
CA ASP A 125 7.11 30.94 33.79
C ASP A 125 6.81 31.50 35.19
N GLN A 126 7.12 32.78 35.41
CA GLN A 126 6.86 33.43 36.69
C GLN A 126 5.35 33.51 37.01
N VAL A 127 4.51 33.75 36.00
CA VAL A 127 3.06 33.80 36.18
C VAL A 127 2.49 32.40 36.43
N LEU A 128 2.90 31.40 35.64
CA LEU A 128 2.43 30.02 35.74
C LEU A 128 2.76 29.40 37.11
N THR A 129 3.99 29.62 37.60
CA THR A 129 4.45 29.09 38.89
C THR A 129 3.92 29.86 40.11
N GLY A 130 3.51 31.12 39.93
CA GLY A 130 3.13 32.01 41.02
C GLY A 130 1.63 32.03 41.34
N ARG A 131 0.79 31.29 40.61
CA ARG A 131 -0.68 31.37 40.69
C ARG A 131 -1.32 29.98 40.77
N ASP A 132 -2.31 29.83 41.65
CA ASP A 132 -3.04 28.55 41.86
C ASP A 132 -4.05 28.23 40.73
N LYS A 133 -4.21 29.12 39.76
CA LYS A 133 -5.10 28.95 38.60
C LYS A 133 -4.57 28.02 37.53
N TYR A 134 -3.30 27.64 37.62
CA TYR A 134 -2.66 26.76 36.65
C TYR A 134 -2.25 25.45 37.32
N PHE A 135 -2.39 24.35 36.59
CA PHE A 135 -1.87 23.04 37.00
C PHE A 135 -0.82 22.57 36.00
N VAL A 136 0.09 21.72 36.47
CA VAL A 136 1.20 21.19 35.66
C VAL A 136 1.00 19.70 35.36
N VAL A 137 1.32 19.30 34.13
CA VAL A 137 1.34 17.93 33.63
C VAL A 137 2.64 17.73 32.85
N GLY A 138 3.60 17.00 33.44
CA GLY A 138 4.95 16.93 32.87
C GLY A 138 5.60 18.31 32.83
N ASP A 139 5.89 18.81 31.63
CA ASP A 139 6.40 20.15 31.34
C ASP A 139 5.34 21.14 30.80
N ARG A 140 4.07 20.72 30.79
CA ARG A 140 2.94 21.46 30.23
C ARG A 140 2.02 22.00 31.31
N TRP A 141 1.34 23.09 30.99
CA TRP A 141 0.45 23.82 31.88
C TRP A 141 -0.96 23.86 31.34
N GLY A 142 -1.93 23.63 32.21
CA GLY A 142 -3.36 23.77 31.93
C GLY A 142 -4.05 24.65 32.99
N LEU A 143 -5.35 24.90 32.80
CA LEU A 143 -6.14 25.71 33.72
C LEU A 143 -6.78 24.85 34.81
N THR A 144 -6.66 25.24 36.08
CA THR A 144 -7.28 24.52 37.21
C THR A 144 -8.81 24.43 37.04
N SER A 145 -9.42 25.35 36.29
CA SER A 145 -10.84 25.31 35.91
C SER A 145 -11.25 24.08 35.09
N TRP A 146 -10.29 23.40 34.43
CA TRP A 146 -10.53 22.14 33.71
C TRP A 146 -10.68 20.95 34.65
N LEU A 147 -10.11 21.03 35.86
CA LEU A 147 -10.13 19.96 36.85
C LEU A 147 -11.43 19.98 37.65
N LEU A 148 -11.74 18.85 38.29
CA LEU A 148 -12.84 18.76 39.24
C LEU A 148 -12.49 19.60 40.49
N ASP A 149 -13.31 20.60 40.79
CA ASP A 149 -13.20 21.42 42.00
C ASP A 149 -13.68 20.59 43.21
N LEU A 150 -12.77 20.39 44.17
CA LEU A 150 -12.96 19.61 45.39
C LEU A 150 -12.68 20.45 46.65
N ASP A 151 -12.82 21.77 46.58
CA ASP A 151 -12.64 22.66 47.72
C ASP A 151 -13.55 22.30 48.90
N ASP A 152 -14.68 21.62 48.63
CA ASP A 152 -15.58 21.05 49.64
C ASP A 152 -15.61 19.50 49.58
N GLN A 153 -15.93 18.87 50.72
CA GLN A 153 -16.02 17.41 50.86
C GLN A 153 -17.46 16.89 50.70
N ASP A 154 -18.44 17.78 50.57
CA ASP A 154 -19.84 17.45 50.37
C ASP A 154 -20.19 17.25 48.89
N GLU A 155 -20.90 16.17 48.57
CA GLU A 155 -21.25 15.82 47.19
C GLU A 155 -22.17 16.88 46.57
N GLU A 156 -23.13 17.41 47.32
CA GLU A 156 -24.06 18.45 46.83
C GLU A 156 -23.31 19.71 46.41
N GLU A 157 -22.30 20.14 47.17
CA GLU A 157 -21.48 21.31 46.87
C GLU A 157 -20.53 21.04 45.68
N ILE A 158 -19.98 19.83 45.55
CA ILE A 158 -19.17 19.42 44.38
C ILE A 158 -20.02 19.45 43.12
N LEU A 159 -21.25 18.91 43.18
CA LEU A 159 -22.20 18.94 42.07
C LEU A 159 -22.55 20.37 41.68
N PHE A 160 -22.83 21.23 42.66
CA PHE A 160 -23.13 22.63 42.42
C PHE A 160 -21.96 23.39 41.77
N ARG A 161 -20.72 23.20 42.24
CA ARG A 161 -19.56 23.93 41.70
C ARG A 161 -19.13 23.49 40.31
N ASN A 162 -19.32 22.21 39.99
CA ASN A 162 -18.78 21.63 38.76
C ASN A 162 -19.82 21.41 37.67
N PHE A 163 -21.10 21.18 38.03
CA PHE A 163 -22.12 20.69 37.12
C PHE A 163 -23.43 21.48 37.17
N PHE A 164 -23.45 22.70 37.75
CA PHE A 164 -24.68 23.52 37.84
C PHE A 164 -25.40 23.72 36.50
N LEU A 165 -24.67 23.75 35.38
CA LEU A 165 -25.22 23.90 34.03
C LEU A 165 -25.28 22.58 33.24
N ASP A 166 -24.67 21.50 33.75
CA ASP A 166 -24.36 20.28 33.01
C ASP A 166 -24.82 18.99 33.75
N GLU A 167 -25.76 19.11 34.69
CA GLU A 167 -26.25 18.01 35.54
C GLU A 167 -26.85 16.85 34.72
N ASP A 168 -27.51 17.16 33.60
CA ASP A 168 -28.08 16.17 32.67
C ASP A 168 -27.00 15.29 32.04
N GLU A 169 -25.84 15.87 31.69
CA GLU A 169 -24.73 15.14 31.07
C GLU A 169 -24.04 14.21 32.07
N LEU A 170 -23.83 14.68 33.30
CA LEU A 170 -23.32 13.84 34.38
C LEU A 170 -24.26 12.66 34.65
N THR A 171 -25.56 12.91 34.74
CA THR A 171 -26.58 11.87 35.00
C THR A 171 -26.56 10.81 33.90
N ARG A 172 -26.51 11.21 32.63
CA ARG A 172 -26.40 10.31 31.48
C ARG A 172 -25.20 9.36 31.58
N PHE A 173 -24.01 9.90 31.87
CA PHE A 173 -22.81 9.08 31.98
C PHE A 173 -22.80 8.22 33.25
N ARG A 174 -23.33 8.72 34.37
CA ARG A 174 -23.48 7.94 35.61
C ARG A 174 -24.39 6.72 35.39
N GLU A 175 -25.51 6.88 34.68
CA GLU A 175 -26.40 5.77 34.32
C GLU A 175 -25.74 4.79 33.34
N LYS A 176 -25.12 5.31 32.27
CA LYS A 176 -24.43 4.50 31.26
C LYS A 176 -23.29 3.66 31.87
N MET A 177 -22.59 4.22 32.85
CA MET A 177 -21.41 3.62 33.47
C MET A 177 -21.68 2.97 34.83
N GLY A 178 -22.92 2.99 35.35
CA GLY A 178 -23.25 2.55 36.72
C GLY A 178 -22.97 1.08 37.05
N SER A 179 -22.68 0.24 36.05
CA SER A 179 -22.23 -1.16 36.21
C SER A 179 -20.72 -1.37 36.05
N PHE A 180 -19.95 -0.31 35.84
CA PHE A 180 -18.51 -0.40 35.61
C PHE A 180 -17.75 -0.65 36.91
N SER A 181 -16.87 -1.66 36.91
CA SER A 181 -16.04 -1.99 38.07
C SER A 181 -14.73 -1.21 38.00
N TRP A 182 -14.62 -0.15 38.81
CA TRP A 182 -13.37 0.55 39.04
C TRP A 182 -12.41 -0.29 39.88
N ASP A 183 -11.11 -0.22 39.57
CA ASP A 183 -10.03 -0.68 40.44
C ASP A 183 -9.38 0.54 41.11
N PRO A 184 -9.63 0.81 42.40
CA PRO A 184 -9.06 1.95 43.10
C PRO A 184 -7.53 1.93 43.18
N GLY A 185 -6.89 0.76 43.02
CA GLY A 185 -5.44 0.63 43.00
C GLY A 185 -4.82 0.96 41.63
N LYS A 186 -5.65 1.06 40.59
CA LYS A 186 -5.28 1.32 39.19
C LYS A 186 -6.28 2.28 38.53
N PRO A 187 -6.31 3.54 38.99
CA PRO A 187 -7.35 4.47 38.59
C PRO A 187 -7.24 4.90 37.12
N ILE A 188 -6.02 5.01 36.59
CA ILE A 188 -5.78 5.42 35.19
C ILE A 188 -6.19 4.30 34.23
N GLU A 189 -5.78 3.06 34.50
CA GLU A 189 -6.16 1.90 33.69
C GLU A 189 -7.67 1.62 33.77
N SER A 190 -8.29 1.92 34.92
CA SER A 190 -9.75 1.86 35.05
C SER A 190 -10.43 2.93 34.21
N ALA A 191 -9.92 4.15 34.19
CA ALA A 191 -10.45 5.22 33.35
C ALA A 191 -10.30 4.92 31.86
N ALA A 192 -9.16 4.42 31.39
CA ALA A 192 -8.95 4.02 30.00
C ALA A 192 -9.96 2.95 29.54
N ARG A 193 -10.16 1.90 30.36
CA ARG A 193 -11.19 0.87 30.09
C ARG A 193 -12.61 1.44 30.11
N LEU A 194 -12.87 2.41 30.98
CA LEU A 194 -14.16 3.09 31.06
C LEU A 194 -14.42 3.84 29.75
N LEU A 195 -13.44 4.57 29.23
CA LEU A 195 -13.54 5.33 27.98
C LEU A 195 -13.83 4.41 26.79
N ASN A 196 -13.16 3.26 26.68
CA ASN A 196 -13.47 2.27 25.64
C ASN A 196 -14.88 1.71 25.79
N LYS A 197 -15.32 1.39 27.02
CA LYS A 197 -16.70 0.92 27.28
C LYS A 197 -17.74 2.00 26.97
N ALA A 198 -17.41 3.28 27.17
CA ALA A 198 -18.31 4.38 26.87
C ALA A 198 -18.61 4.44 25.37
N GLY A 199 -17.65 4.13 24.51
CA GLY A 199 -17.83 4.17 23.05
C GLY A 199 -18.18 5.55 22.52
N GLU A 200 -17.96 6.61 23.31
CA GLU A 200 -18.10 8.01 22.92
C GLU A 200 -17.17 8.87 23.80
N PRO A 201 -16.78 10.08 23.35
CA PRO A 201 -15.97 10.99 24.15
C PRO A 201 -16.67 11.38 25.46
N VAL A 202 -15.91 11.38 26.57
CA VAL A 202 -16.43 11.67 27.91
C VAL A 202 -15.85 13.00 28.44
N PRO A 203 -16.68 13.95 28.93
CA PRO A 203 -16.18 15.19 29.50
C PRO A 203 -15.21 14.94 30.66
N ASN A 204 -14.12 15.72 30.72
CA ASN A 204 -13.08 15.54 31.73
C ASN A 204 -13.59 15.60 33.17
N LYS A 205 -14.43 16.59 33.50
CA LYS A 205 -14.98 16.72 34.85
C LYS A 205 -15.90 15.56 35.22
N VAL A 206 -16.71 15.07 34.28
CA VAL A 206 -17.54 13.88 34.47
C VAL A 206 -16.67 12.67 34.79
N LEU A 207 -15.61 12.42 34.01
CA LEU A 207 -14.71 11.30 34.26
C LEU A 207 -14.02 11.40 35.63
N GLN A 208 -13.55 12.60 36.00
CA GLN A 208 -12.93 12.84 37.30
C GLN A 208 -13.92 12.66 38.45
N PHE A 209 -15.19 13.05 38.27
CA PHE A 209 -16.23 12.87 39.27
C PHE A 209 -16.56 11.38 39.47
N LEU A 210 -16.72 10.61 38.40
CA LEU A 210 -16.92 9.16 38.49
C LEU A 210 -15.75 8.44 39.19
N ALA A 211 -14.52 8.92 38.97
CA ALA A 211 -13.33 8.44 39.65
C ALA A 211 -13.36 8.80 41.15
N TRP A 212 -13.75 10.04 41.47
CA TRP A 212 -13.90 10.53 42.84
C TRP A 212 -14.99 9.78 43.62
N GLU A 213 -16.11 9.39 42.99
CA GLU A 213 -17.17 8.59 43.63
C GLU A 213 -16.66 7.25 44.20
N VAL A 214 -15.57 6.72 43.65
CA VAL A 214 -14.99 5.45 44.09
C VAL A 214 -13.79 5.66 45.04
N MET A 215 -12.95 6.65 44.75
CA MET A 215 -11.70 6.89 45.49
C MET A 215 -11.86 7.87 46.67
N HIS A 216 -12.94 8.66 46.67
CA HIS A 216 -13.28 9.69 47.65
C HIS A 216 -12.05 10.54 48.03
N ARG A 217 -11.68 10.55 49.33
CA ARG A 217 -10.57 11.35 49.87
C ARG A 217 -9.20 11.02 49.29
N GLY A 218 -9.04 9.86 48.65
CA GLY A 218 -7.81 9.46 47.96
C GLY A 218 -7.65 10.09 46.57
N PHE A 219 -8.72 10.64 45.98
CA PHE A 219 -8.68 11.19 44.63
C PHE A 219 -7.92 12.53 44.58
N ARG A 220 -7.10 12.69 43.55
CA ARG A 220 -6.33 13.92 43.29
C ARG A 220 -6.56 14.31 41.82
N PRO A 221 -7.39 15.36 41.55
CA PRO A 221 -7.75 15.78 40.20
C PRO A 221 -6.56 15.97 39.25
N GLN A 222 -5.52 16.67 39.72
CA GLN A 222 -4.33 16.94 38.92
C GLN A 222 -3.51 15.68 38.62
N GLU A 223 -3.28 14.82 39.62
CA GLU A 223 -2.53 13.57 39.42
C GLU A 223 -3.28 12.61 38.49
N PHE A 224 -4.61 12.55 38.61
CA PHE A 224 -5.45 11.76 37.73
C PHE A 224 -5.42 12.27 36.29
N PHE A 225 -5.58 13.58 36.07
CA PHE A 225 -5.46 14.18 34.75
C PHE A 225 -4.07 13.93 34.15
N ALA A 226 -3.00 14.16 34.92
CA ALA A 226 -1.64 13.96 34.46
C ALA A 226 -1.35 12.50 34.09
N GLY A 227 -1.84 11.55 34.91
CA GLY A 227 -1.71 10.13 34.64
C GLY A 227 -2.45 9.69 33.38
N LEU A 228 -3.66 10.22 33.15
CA LEU A 228 -4.45 9.91 31.97
C LEU A 228 -3.88 10.58 30.71
N PHE A 229 -3.39 11.81 30.81
CA PHE A 229 -2.76 12.54 29.70
C PHE A 229 -1.47 11.88 29.20
N ALA A 230 -0.79 11.15 30.07
CA ALA A 230 0.41 10.39 29.73
C ALA A 230 0.12 8.94 29.26
N HIS A 231 -1.14 8.52 29.22
CA HIS A 231 -1.52 7.14 28.87
C HIS A 231 -1.67 6.97 27.36
N GLU A 232 -1.05 5.94 26.78
CA GLU A 232 -0.94 5.77 25.32
C GLU A 232 -2.28 5.43 24.63
N GLU A 233 -3.20 4.78 25.34
CA GLU A 233 -4.48 4.33 24.77
C GLU A 233 -5.63 5.34 24.88
N VAL A 234 -5.37 6.59 25.29
CA VAL A 234 -6.40 7.62 25.45
C VAL A 234 -5.94 8.94 24.89
N TYR A 235 -6.90 9.78 24.49
CA TYR A 235 -6.61 11.09 23.90
C TYR A 235 -7.48 12.17 24.54
N PHE A 236 -6.88 13.33 24.83
CA PHE A 236 -7.58 14.51 25.34
C PHE A 236 -7.81 15.52 24.22
N LEU A 237 -9.09 15.71 23.86
CA LEU A 237 -9.53 16.66 22.86
C LEU A 237 -9.56 18.08 23.44
N SER A 238 -9.26 19.08 22.60
CA SER A 238 -9.37 20.51 22.93
C SER A 238 -10.78 20.95 23.32
N SER A 239 -11.79 20.14 23.03
CA SER A 239 -13.17 20.31 23.49
C SER A 239 -13.36 19.94 24.97
N GLY A 240 -12.31 19.52 25.68
CA GLY A 240 -12.39 19.14 27.11
C GLY A 240 -12.86 17.70 27.36
N HIS A 241 -12.81 16.85 26.34
CA HIS A 241 -13.28 15.46 26.39
C HIS A 241 -12.13 14.46 26.28
N TRP A 242 -12.28 13.31 26.95
CA TRP A 242 -11.40 12.16 26.82
C TRP A 242 -11.99 11.11 25.87
N CYS A 243 -11.13 10.51 25.06
CA CYS A 243 -11.48 9.42 24.16
C CYS A 243 -10.60 8.21 24.46
N GLY A 244 -11.17 7.01 24.37
CA GLY A 244 -10.41 5.77 24.40
C GLY A 244 -9.96 5.35 23.00
N GLY A 245 -8.97 4.46 22.91
CA GLY A 245 -8.38 3.99 21.65
C GLY A 245 -9.40 3.44 20.65
N ASP A 246 -10.45 2.76 21.10
CA ASP A 246 -11.48 2.21 20.21
C ASP A 246 -12.24 3.33 19.48
N VAL A 247 -12.57 4.43 20.18
CA VAL A 247 -13.26 5.61 19.62
C VAL A 247 -12.35 6.37 18.64
N ILE A 248 -11.04 6.41 18.91
CA ILE A 248 -10.06 6.98 17.97
C ILE A 248 -10.06 6.18 16.66
N GLY A 249 -10.17 4.85 16.74
CA GLY A 249 -10.35 3.98 15.57
C GLY A 249 -11.59 4.35 14.74
N GLU A 250 -12.71 4.69 15.38
CA GLU A 250 -13.93 5.16 14.71
C GLU A 250 -13.77 6.55 14.08
N PHE A 251 -13.02 7.47 14.72
CA PHE A 251 -12.70 8.77 14.13
C PHE A 251 -11.91 8.59 12.85
N ASN A 252 -10.92 7.70 12.84
CA ASN A 252 -10.11 7.42 11.66
C ASN A 252 -10.96 6.91 10.49
N GLN A 253 -11.86 5.95 10.75
CA GLN A 253 -12.82 5.48 9.73
C GLN A 253 -13.71 6.61 9.21
N THR A 254 -14.17 7.49 10.10
CA THR A 254 -14.99 8.65 9.71
C THR A 254 -14.21 9.62 8.81
N LEU A 255 -12.93 9.87 9.13
CA LEU A 255 -12.06 10.74 8.35
C LEU A 255 -11.66 10.13 6.98
N GLU A 256 -11.54 8.81 6.89
CA GLU A 256 -11.39 8.11 5.61
C GLU A 256 -12.61 8.35 4.70
N VAL A 257 -13.82 8.21 5.23
CA VAL A 257 -15.05 8.49 4.49
C VAL A 257 -15.11 9.95 4.01
N PHE A 258 -14.70 10.91 4.84
CA PHE A 258 -14.60 12.31 4.39
C PHE A 258 -13.57 12.52 3.30
N THR A 259 -12.46 11.80 3.34
CA THR A 259 -11.46 11.86 2.27
C THR A 259 -12.06 11.36 0.95
N GLU A 260 -12.77 10.23 0.96
CA GLU A 260 -13.46 9.70 -0.23
C GLU A 260 -14.50 10.70 -0.77
N GLN A 261 -15.32 11.28 0.11
CA GLN A 261 -16.31 12.30 -0.27
C GLN A 261 -15.67 13.55 -0.88
N LEU A 262 -14.54 14.01 -0.32
CA LEU A 262 -13.80 15.14 -0.87
C LEU A 262 -13.28 14.83 -2.28
N ILE A 263 -12.79 13.61 -2.53
CA ILE A 263 -12.36 13.15 -3.85
C ILE A 263 -13.54 13.18 -4.84
N GLU A 264 -14.65 12.52 -4.50
CA GLU A 264 -15.85 12.47 -5.33
C GLU A 264 -16.40 13.88 -5.65
N ALA A 265 -16.41 14.77 -4.66
CA ALA A 265 -16.83 16.16 -4.84
C ALA A 265 -15.90 16.93 -5.79
N GLY A 266 -14.60 16.63 -5.77
CA GLY A 266 -13.64 17.20 -6.72
C GLY A 266 -13.85 16.73 -8.15
N GLU A 267 -14.09 15.43 -8.33
CA GLU A 267 -14.31 14.84 -9.66
C GLU A 267 -15.63 15.29 -10.30
N THR A 268 -16.63 15.64 -9.48
CA THR A 268 -17.96 16.06 -9.92
C THR A 268 -18.15 17.57 -9.97
N ALA A 269 -17.16 18.35 -9.50
CA ALA A 269 -17.19 19.79 -9.57
C ALA A 269 -17.21 20.24 -11.04
N PRO A 270 -18.13 21.16 -11.43
CA PRO A 270 -18.11 21.71 -12.78
C PRO A 270 -16.77 22.42 -13.03
N GLU A 271 -16.15 22.16 -14.19
CA GLU A 271 -14.94 22.87 -14.60
C GLU A 271 -15.18 24.38 -14.50
N GLU A 272 -14.46 25.06 -13.61
CA GLU A 272 -14.55 26.50 -13.48
C GLU A 272 -14.15 27.15 -14.81
N GLY A 273 -15.06 27.92 -15.41
CA GLY A 273 -14.81 28.58 -16.69
C GLY A 273 -13.68 29.60 -16.59
N GLY A 274 -12.55 29.31 -17.24
CA GLY A 274 -11.37 30.15 -17.34
C GLY A 274 -10.22 29.37 -17.99
N GLU A 275 -9.22 30.05 -18.56
CA GLU A 275 -8.02 29.36 -19.02
C GLU A 275 -7.20 28.90 -17.81
N PRO A 276 -6.79 27.61 -17.73
CA PRO A 276 -5.93 27.11 -16.68
C PRO A 276 -4.64 27.93 -16.61
N ARG A 277 -4.07 28.06 -15.41
CA ARG A 277 -2.76 28.70 -15.27
C ARG A 277 -1.71 27.92 -16.08
N GLU A 278 -0.82 28.63 -16.77
CA GLU A 278 0.38 28.01 -17.35
C GLU A 278 1.38 27.64 -16.24
N PHE A 279 1.81 26.37 -16.24
CA PHE A 279 2.83 25.85 -15.33
C PHE A 279 4.14 25.70 -16.07
N HIS A 280 5.20 26.26 -15.49
CA HIS A 280 6.58 26.06 -15.92
C HIS A 280 7.36 25.49 -14.76
N VAL A 281 7.81 24.24 -14.91
CA VAL A 281 8.57 23.57 -13.87
C VAL A 281 9.96 24.19 -13.79
N THR A 282 10.34 24.66 -12.61
CA THR A 282 11.65 25.28 -12.37
C THR A 282 12.71 24.24 -12.00
N GLU A 283 14.01 24.59 -12.11
CA GLU A 283 15.09 23.69 -11.67
C GLU A 283 15.02 23.40 -10.16
N GLU A 284 14.50 24.33 -9.37
CA GLU A 284 14.28 24.14 -7.93
C GLU A 284 13.20 23.06 -7.68
N GLU A 285 12.08 23.12 -8.39
CA GLU A 285 11.00 22.11 -8.30
C GLU A 285 11.46 20.74 -8.81
N ILE A 286 12.35 20.70 -9.80
CA ILE A 286 12.99 19.45 -10.24
C ILE A 286 13.93 18.91 -9.15
N ALA A 287 14.72 19.77 -8.48
CA ALA A 287 15.56 19.35 -7.36
C ALA A 287 14.73 18.85 -6.17
N GLU A 288 13.60 19.50 -5.87
CA GLU A 288 12.63 19.06 -4.84
C GLU A 288 12.01 17.71 -5.21
N THR A 289 11.61 17.52 -6.48
CA THR A 289 11.15 16.21 -6.99
C THR A 289 12.21 15.13 -6.79
N ALA A 290 13.48 15.42 -7.10
CA ALA A 290 14.57 14.47 -6.89
C ALA A 290 14.80 14.14 -5.41
N ALA A 291 14.57 15.09 -4.51
CA ALA A 291 14.64 14.87 -3.06
C ALA A 291 13.48 13.98 -2.57
N ILE A 292 12.25 14.18 -3.08
CA ILE A 292 11.11 13.30 -2.79
C ILE A 292 11.42 11.85 -3.20
N LEU A 293 11.97 11.66 -4.41
CA LEU A 293 12.33 10.34 -4.95
C LEU A 293 13.62 9.73 -4.36
N ALA A 294 14.28 10.41 -3.42
CA ALA A 294 15.56 9.98 -2.86
C ALA A 294 15.46 8.73 -1.97
N ASP A 295 14.25 8.39 -1.49
CA ASP A 295 13.96 7.19 -0.68
C ASP A 295 14.12 5.87 -1.46
N ARG A 296 14.44 5.95 -2.76
CA ARG A 296 14.61 4.82 -3.69
C ARG A 296 13.33 3.99 -3.82
N ARG A 297 12.16 4.59 -3.65
CA ARG A 297 10.86 4.01 -4.03
C ARG A 297 10.32 4.74 -5.26
N SER A 298 9.27 4.18 -5.84
CA SER A 298 8.47 4.93 -6.81
C SER A 298 7.43 5.76 -6.10
N HIS A 299 7.18 6.94 -6.66
CA HIS A 299 6.09 7.81 -6.26
C HIS A 299 5.23 8.07 -7.48
N ARG A 300 3.92 8.21 -7.27
CA ARG A 300 3.00 8.63 -8.31
C ARG A 300 3.21 10.11 -8.58
N ILE A 301 3.08 10.53 -9.82
CA ILE A 301 3.19 11.95 -10.17
C ILE A 301 2.12 12.78 -9.47
N SER A 302 0.94 12.21 -9.19
CA SER A 302 -0.12 12.81 -8.37
C SER A 302 0.40 13.17 -6.96
N GLU A 303 1.13 12.26 -6.31
CA GLU A 303 1.76 12.49 -4.99
C GLU A 303 2.83 13.59 -5.07
N ILE A 304 3.61 13.62 -6.16
CA ILE A 304 4.64 14.66 -6.40
C ILE A 304 4.00 16.04 -6.60
N ILE A 305 2.93 16.13 -7.40
CA ILE A 305 2.18 17.36 -7.64
C ILE A 305 1.57 17.88 -6.35
N GLU A 306 0.98 16.99 -5.54
CA GLU A 306 0.41 17.35 -4.26
C GLU A 306 1.50 17.86 -3.29
N ALA A 307 2.67 17.24 -3.27
CA ALA A 307 3.77 17.66 -2.42
C ALA A 307 4.37 19.03 -2.80
N ILE A 308 4.50 19.30 -4.11
CA ILE A 308 5.19 20.51 -4.63
C ILE A 308 4.22 21.67 -4.83
N TYR A 309 3.11 21.41 -5.54
CA TYR A 309 2.15 22.42 -5.94
C TYR A 309 0.94 22.50 -5.02
N GLU A 310 0.79 21.55 -4.09
CA GLU A 310 -0.34 21.51 -3.17
C GLU A 310 -1.69 21.34 -3.88
N LEU A 311 -1.66 20.77 -5.10
CA LEU A 311 -2.82 20.52 -5.94
C LEU A 311 -3.24 19.05 -5.91
N SER A 312 -4.53 18.80 -5.80
CA SER A 312 -5.12 17.45 -5.84
C SER A 312 -5.91 17.19 -7.13
N PRO A 313 -6.11 15.91 -7.52
CA PRO A 313 -6.98 15.56 -8.64
C PRO A 313 -8.39 16.18 -8.51
N GLY A 314 -8.90 16.71 -9.63
CA GLY A 314 -10.19 17.41 -9.69
C GLY A 314 -10.12 18.92 -9.46
N GLU A 315 -8.99 19.46 -8.99
CA GLU A 315 -8.79 20.91 -8.89
C GLU A 315 -8.51 21.54 -10.27
N ARG A 316 -8.97 22.78 -10.47
CA ARG A 316 -8.94 23.49 -11.76
C ARG A 316 -7.57 23.44 -12.47
N ASP A 317 -6.51 23.67 -11.70
CA ASP A 317 -5.15 23.82 -12.22
C ASP A 317 -4.35 22.50 -12.22
N TYR A 318 -4.93 21.40 -11.68
CA TYR A 318 -4.25 20.11 -11.52
C TYR A 318 -3.78 19.52 -12.84
N ASN A 319 -4.65 19.46 -13.86
CA ASN A 319 -4.31 18.83 -15.14
C ASN A 319 -3.17 19.58 -15.87
N ALA A 320 -3.12 20.91 -15.72
CA ALA A 320 -2.05 21.73 -16.27
C ALA A 320 -0.73 21.49 -15.54
N ALA A 321 -0.74 21.44 -14.21
CA ALA A 321 0.43 21.09 -13.39
C ALA A 321 0.92 19.66 -13.68
N PHE A 322 0.00 18.71 -13.83
CA PHE A 322 0.29 17.33 -14.19
C PHE A 322 1.01 17.25 -15.54
N GLY A 323 0.47 17.88 -16.57
CA GLY A 323 1.10 17.89 -17.89
C GLY A 323 2.48 18.52 -17.88
N ALA A 324 2.66 19.63 -17.16
CA ALA A 324 3.94 20.31 -17.03
C ALA A 324 4.99 19.47 -16.30
N MET A 325 4.63 18.91 -15.13
CA MET A 325 5.52 18.03 -14.34
C MET A 325 5.85 16.75 -15.11
N TRP A 326 4.87 16.13 -15.75
CA TRP A 326 5.08 14.92 -16.56
C TRP A 326 6.08 15.17 -17.68
N GLY A 327 5.89 16.28 -18.42
CA GLY A 327 6.78 16.68 -19.50
C GLY A 327 8.19 17.01 -19.00
N ALA A 328 8.31 17.74 -17.89
CA ALA A 328 9.59 18.12 -17.33
C ALA A 328 10.38 16.91 -16.80
N MET A 329 9.73 16.01 -16.05
CA MET A 329 10.35 14.78 -15.57
C MET A 329 10.75 13.85 -16.71
N GLY A 330 9.94 13.76 -17.77
CA GLY A 330 10.27 12.94 -18.94
C GLY A 330 11.43 13.48 -19.78
N ALA A 331 11.73 14.78 -19.69
CA ALA A 331 12.85 15.41 -20.37
C ALA A 331 14.16 15.37 -19.56
N ASP A 332 14.11 15.05 -18.27
CA ASP A 332 15.25 15.09 -17.36
C ASP A 332 15.82 13.68 -17.08
N GLU A 333 17.11 13.50 -17.34
CA GLU A 333 17.80 12.20 -17.21
C GLU A 333 17.86 11.66 -15.77
N ARG A 334 17.59 12.50 -14.75
CA ARG A 334 17.54 12.06 -13.35
C ARG A 334 16.37 11.12 -13.09
N PHE A 335 15.31 11.19 -13.87
CA PHE A 335 14.08 10.44 -13.62
C PHE A 335 13.88 9.32 -14.63
N ALA A 336 13.23 8.26 -14.16
CA ALA A 336 12.73 7.19 -14.99
C ALA A 336 11.23 7.03 -14.73
N TRP A 337 10.46 7.11 -15.79
CA TRP A 337 9.09 6.64 -15.79
C TRP A 337 9.10 5.11 -15.71
N VAL A 338 8.37 4.53 -14.77
CA VAL A 338 8.32 3.09 -14.53
C VAL A 338 6.90 2.53 -14.63
N GLY A 339 6.06 3.19 -15.44
CA GLY A 339 4.70 2.74 -15.77
C GLY A 339 3.60 3.42 -14.96
N GLY A 340 2.41 3.52 -15.56
CA GLY A 340 1.28 4.26 -14.98
C GLY A 340 1.69 5.69 -14.64
N GLU A 341 1.39 6.13 -13.42
CA GLU A 341 1.81 7.43 -12.88
C GLU A 341 3.17 7.39 -12.16
N ARG A 342 3.87 6.25 -12.14
CA ARG A 342 4.99 6.02 -11.24
C ARG A 342 6.31 6.51 -11.82
N TRP A 343 7.03 7.26 -11.01
CA TRP A 343 8.36 7.79 -11.31
C TRP A 343 9.36 7.42 -10.23
N ARG A 344 10.62 7.27 -10.63
CA ARG A 344 11.76 6.96 -9.77
C ARG A 344 12.99 7.74 -10.21
N LEU A 345 13.99 7.83 -9.34
CA LEU A 345 15.34 8.19 -9.79
C LEU A 345 15.87 7.12 -10.75
N ALA A 346 16.34 7.54 -11.92
CA ALA A 346 16.78 6.66 -13.01
C ALA A 346 17.87 5.67 -12.56
N GLY A 347 18.82 6.15 -11.74
CA GLY A 347 19.89 5.31 -11.18
C GLY A 347 19.42 4.24 -10.17
N THR A 348 18.14 4.22 -9.80
CA THR A 348 17.58 3.26 -8.84
C THR A 348 16.82 2.10 -9.48
N VAL A 349 16.57 2.15 -10.79
CA VAL A 349 15.95 1.03 -11.52
C VAL A 349 16.91 -0.17 -11.48
N PRO A 350 16.50 -1.36 -11.00
CA PRO A 350 17.41 -2.48 -10.87
C PRO A 350 17.95 -2.94 -12.22
N ARG A 351 19.27 -3.07 -12.35
CA ARG A 351 19.90 -3.49 -13.63
C ARG A 351 19.51 -4.88 -14.09
N LEU A 352 19.11 -5.75 -13.16
CA LEU A 352 18.71 -7.13 -13.44
C LEU A 352 17.43 -7.20 -14.27
N THR A 353 16.60 -6.15 -14.28
CA THR A 353 15.38 -6.11 -15.10
C THR A 353 15.64 -6.24 -16.60
N HIS A 354 16.86 -5.91 -17.05
CA HIS A 354 17.26 -5.98 -18.46
C HIS A 354 17.89 -7.33 -18.86
N LYS A 355 17.98 -8.30 -17.94
CA LYS A 355 18.61 -9.60 -18.20
C LYS A 355 17.61 -10.74 -17.96
N ILE A 356 17.63 -11.72 -18.85
CA ILE A 356 16.98 -13.01 -18.59
C ILE A 356 17.90 -13.79 -17.64
N PRO A 357 17.41 -14.32 -16.50
CA PRO A 357 18.22 -15.16 -15.62
C PRO A 357 18.76 -16.40 -16.34
N GLU A 358 20.00 -16.79 -16.04
CA GLU A 358 20.71 -17.91 -16.69
C GLU A 358 19.93 -19.24 -16.63
N ILE A 359 19.22 -19.51 -15.53
CA ILE A 359 18.37 -20.71 -15.39
C ILE A 359 17.22 -20.78 -16.40
N LEU A 360 16.82 -19.64 -16.98
CA LEU A 360 15.77 -19.57 -18.00
C LEU A 360 16.32 -19.66 -19.43
N GLU A 361 17.64 -19.45 -19.61
CA GLU A 361 18.29 -19.52 -20.90
C GLU A 361 18.27 -20.95 -21.45
N LEU A 362 18.22 -21.05 -22.78
CA LEU A 362 18.22 -22.33 -23.46
C LEU A 362 19.67 -22.79 -23.66
N PRO A 363 20.02 -24.01 -23.25
CA PRO A 363 21.37 -24.52 -23.42
C PRO A 363 21.67 -24.72 -24.90
N TYR A 364 22.93 -24.48 -25.28
CA TYR A 364 23.43 -24.91 -26.57
C TYR A 364 23.52 -26.44 -26.59
N LEU A 365 22.80 -27.07 -27.52
CA LEU A 365 22.81 -28.53 -27.68
C LEU A 365 23.75 -28.94 -28.81
N PRO A 366 24.53 -30.03 -28.63
CA PRO A 366 25.27 -30.65 -29.72
C PRO A 366 24.34 -31.04 -30.87
N TYR A 367 24.90 -31.10 -32.08
CA TYR A 367 24.18 -31.65 -33.22
C TYR A 367 24.18 -33.19 -33.12
N PHE A 368 23.03 -33.75 -32.73
CA PHE A 368 22.85 -35.19 -32.58
C PHE A 368 22.48 -35.83 -33.92
N VAL A 369 23.20 -36.88 -34.30
CA VAL A 369 22.92 -37.67 -35.51
C VAL A 369 22.70 -39.14 -35.15
N ASN A 370 21.86 -39.82 -35.92
CA ASN A 370 21.67 -41.27 -35.82
C ASN A 370 22.82 -42.02 -36.54
N GLU A 371 22.73 -43.36 -36.55
CA GLU A 371 23.73 -44.22 -37.21
C GLU A 371 23.85 -43.97 -38.73
N ASP A 372 22.78 -43.46 -39.36
CA ASP A 372 22.74 -43.10 -40.77
C ASP A 372 23.27 -41.67 -41.06
N GLY A 373 23.69 -40.94 -40.03
CA GLY A 373 24.16 -39.56 -40.14
C GLY A 373 23.04 -38.52 -40.31
N GLU A 374 21.78 -38.89 -40.11
CA GLU A 374 20.63 -37.99 -40.14
C GLU A 374 20.44 -37.30 -38.78
N PRO A 375 20.03 -36.01 -38.74
CA PRO A 375 19.72 -35.33 -37.49
C PRO A 375 18.63 -36.05 -36.70
N VAL A 376 18.84 -36.17 -35.39
CA VAL A 376 17.86 -36.74 -34.46
C VAL A 376 16.89 -35.67 -33.97
N ASP A 377 17.42 -34.56 -33.46
CA ASP A 377 16.61 -33.42 -33.06
C ASP A 377 16.25 -32.57 -34.29
N VAL A 378 15.04 -32.78 -34.81
CA VAL A 378 14.53 -32.12 -36.02
C VAL A 378 13.41 -31.13 -35.69
N GLU A 379 13.49 -29.92 -36.24
CA GLU A 379 12.38 -28.97 -36.23
C GLU A 379 11.56 -29.06 -37.51
N LEU A 380 10.24 -29.07 -37.37
CA LEU A 380 9.30 -29.01 -38.48
C LEU A 380 8.77 -27.58 -38.67
N SER A 381 8.36 -27.23 -39.88
CA SER A 381 7.46 -26.10 -40.11
C SER A 381 6.08 -26.38 -39.48
N GLU A 382 5.29 -25.34 -39.21
CA GLU A 382 3.97 -25.48 -38.57
C GLU A 382 3.02 -26.37 -39.38
N ASP A 383 3.09 -26.33 -40.72
CA ASP A 383 2.34 -27.24 -41.61
C ASP A 383 2.67 -28.73 -41.40
N GLY A 384 3.83 -29.01 -40.81
CA GLY A 384 4.30 -30.33 -40.46
C GLY A 384 3.75 -30.85 -39.13
N PHE A 385 3.09 -30.03 -38.32
CA PHE A 385 2.53 -30.46 -37.04
C PHE A 385 1.32 -31.39 -37.22
N GLU A 386 1.00 -32.15 -36.18
CA GLU A 386 -0.07 -33.14 -36.18
C GLU A 386 -1.05 -32.88 -35.03
N GLY A 387 -2.33 -33.17 -35.27
CA GLY A 387 -3.38 -32.92 -34.29
C GLY A 387 -3.54 -31.43 -34.03
N ASP A 388 -3.60 -31.09 -32.75
CA ASP A 388 -3.78 -29.74 -32.19
C ASP A 388 -2.47 -29.14 -31.65
N LEU A 389 -1.33 -29.56 -32.20
CA LEU A 389 -0.02 -29.07 -31.76
C LEU A 389 0.21 -27.60 -32.10
N ILE A 390 -0.39 -27.07 -33.18
CA ILE A 390 -0.27 -25.64 -33.53
C ILE A 390 -0.91 -24.78 -32.43
N GLU A 391 -2.04 -25.20 -31.89
CA GLU A 391 -2.70 -24.57 -30.76
C GLU A 391 -1.92 -24.81 -29.47
N SER A 392 -1.41 -26.04 -29.27
CA SER A 392 -0.67 -26.41 -28.05
C SER A 392 0.63 -25.64 -27.88
N VAL A 393 1.38 -25.36 -28.97
CA VAL A 393 2.62 -24.55 -28.89
C VAL A 393 2.33 -23.07 -28.65
N LYS A 394 1.09 -22.62 -28.86
CA LYS A 394 0.62 -21.25 -28.60
C LYS A 394 0.03 -21.07 -27.19
N ASP A 395 -0.07 -22.15 -26.41
CA ASP A 395 -0.57 -22.07 -25.03
C ASP A 395 0.36 -21.20 -24.17
N PRO A 396 -0.17 -20.19 -23.43
CA PRO A 396 0.66 -19.34 -22.57
C PRO A 396 1.51 -20.11 -21.56
N ARG A 397 1.07 -21.29 -21.12
CA ARG A 397 1.77 -22.14 -20.15
C ARG A 397 3.00 -22.82 -20.71
N VAL A 398 3.23 -22.81 -22.02
CA VAL A 398 4.47 -23.33 -22.64
C VAL A 398 5.36 -22.21 -23.22
N MET A 399 4.99 -20.95 -23.03
CA MET A 399 5.78 -19.81 -23.50
C MET A 399 7.03 -19.61 -22.67
N ILE A 400 8.14 -19.35 -23.35
CA ILE A 400 9.45 -19.10 -22.74
C ILE A 400 9.74 -17.60 -22.83
N ALA A 401 10.27 -17.04 -21.75
CA ALA A 401 10.69 -15.64 -21.69
C ALA A 401 11.61 -15.25 -22.87
N GLY A 402 11.44 -14.03 -23.38
CA GLY A 402 12.19 -13.51 -24.52
C GLY A 402 11.64 -13.90 -25.89
N GLN A 403 10.65 -14.81 -25.96
CA GLN A 403 9.96 -15.11 -27.21
C GLN A 403 8.92 -14.04 -27.54
N PRO A 404 8.68 -13.75 -28.84
CA PRO A 404 7.61 -12.87 -29.25
C PRO A 404 6.27 -13.43 -28.80
N VAL A 405 5.33 -12.55 -28.47
CA VAL A 405 3.96 -12.94 -28.14
C VAL A 405 3.29 -13.47 -29.41
N PRO A 406 2.77 -14.71 -29.44
CA PRO A 406 2.15 -15.24 -30.64
C PRO A 406 0.89 -14.47 -31.01
N GLU A 407 0.68 -14.24 -32.31
CA GLU A 407 -0.49 -13.53 -32.82
C GLU A 407 -1.80 -14.21 -32.38
N GLY A 408 -2.79 -13.40 -32.00
CA GLY A 408 -4.12 -13.86 -31.59
C GLY A 408 -4.19 -14.54 -30.22
N THR A 409 -3.11 -14.53 -29.42
CA THR A 409 -3.11 -15.12 -28.06
C THR A 409 -3.49 -14.14 -26.97
N VAL A 410 -3.32 -12.84 -27.19
CA VAL A 410 -3.71 -11.80 -26.24
C VAL A 410 -5.15 -11.39 -26.53
N PRO A 411 -6.07 -11.47 -25.54
CA PRO A 411 -7.45 -11.04 -25.75
C PRO A 411 -7.53 -9.52 -25.99
N GLU A 412 -8.51 -9.09 -26.79
CA GLU A 412 -8.75 -7.67 -27.06
C GLU A 412 -9.19 -6.91 -25.80
N GLU A 413 -10.00 -7.56 -24.95
CA GLU A 413 -10.43 -7.02 -23.67
C GLU A 413 -9.69 -7.72 -22.52
N ALA A 414 -9.11 -6.92 -21.62
CA ALA A 414 -8.42 -7.43 -20.45
C ALA A 414 -9.41 -8.15 -19.51
N PRO A 415 -9.14 -9.41 -19.13
CA PRO A 415 -10.00 -10.13 -18.21
C PRO A 415 -9.97 -9.49 -16.81
N ALA A 416 -11.09 -9.59 -16.08
CA ALA A 416 -11.18 -9.05 -14.73
C ALA A 416 -10.27 -9.80 -13.73
N LYS A 417 -9.90 -11.05 -14.03
CA LYS A 417 -9.10 -11.92 -13.17
C LYS A 417 -8.40 -12.97 -14.03
N VAL A 418 -7.13 -13.25 -13.73
CA VAL A 418 -6.30 -14.23 -14.45
C VAL A 418 -5.72 -15.26 -13.50
N SER A 419 -5.77 -16.53 -13.90
CA SER A 419 -5.08 -17.63 -13.21
C SER A 419 -3.63 -17.71 -13.68
N VAL A 420 -2.69 -17.74 -12.73
CA VAL A 420 -1.26 -17.67 -13.02
C VAL A 420 -0.55 -18.90 -12.46
N PRO A 421 -0.35 -19.95 -13.27
CA PRO A 421 0.45 -21.10 -12.87
C PRO A 421 1.94 -20.79 -12.96
N ILE A 422 2.69 -21.15 -11.92
CA ILE A 422 4.14 -20.95 -11.87
C ILE A 422 4.87 -22.27 -12.15
N ARG A 423 5.71 -22.27 -13.19
CA ARG A 423 6.58 -23.42 -13.53
C ARG A 423 7.83 -23.44 -12.65
N TYR A 424 8.47 -24.61 -12.58
CA TYR A 424 9.64 -24.87 -11.75
C TYR A 424 10.78 -23.85 -11.93
N GLU A 425 11.20 -23.59 -13.16
CA GLU A 425 12.29 -22.67 -13.44
C GLU A 425 11.98 -21.22 -13.02
N HIS A 426 10.71 -20.84 -13.09
CA HIS A 426 10.21 -19.52 -12.74
C HIS A 426 10.06 -19.34 -11.23
N ARG A 427 9.64 -20.41 -10.54
CA ARG A 427 9.62 -20.48 -9.08
C ARG A 427 11.01 -20.33 -8.48
N LEU A 428 12.02 -20.98 -9.07
CA LEU A 428 13.42 -20.87 -8.64
C LEU A 428 14.03 -19.50 -8.97
N ALA A 429 13.75 -18.96 -10.16
CA ALA A 429 14.27 -17.66 -10.58
C ALA A 429 13.56 -16.47 -9.94
N GLY A 430 12.40 -16.67 -9.32
CA GLY A 430 11.54 -15.57 -8.84
C GLY A 430 11.02 -14.71 -9.99
N THR A 431 10.60 -15.35 -11.09
CA THR A 431 10.15 -14.67 -12.31
C THR A 431 8.79 -15.17 -12.78
N LEU A 432 8.12 -14.39 -13.63
CA LEU A 432 6.80 -14.69 -14.19
C LEU A 432 6.78 -14.36 -15.70
N PRO A 433 6.60 -15.34 -16.59
CA PRO A 433 6.43 -15.07 -18.02
C PRO A 433 5.06 -14.43 -18.26
N VAL A 434 5.01 -13.38 -19.09
CA VAL A 434 3.81 -12.56 -19.30
C VAL A 434 3.28 -12.74 -20.72
N TYR A 435 2.34 -13.67 -20.88
CA TYR A 435 1.75 -14.07 -22.17
C TYR A 435 0.23 -14.24 -22.05
N GLY A 436 -0.47 -14.27 -23.20
CA GLY A 436 -1.91 -14.52 -23.27
C GLY A 436 -2.75 -13.54 -22.46
N ASP A 437 -3.72 -14.07 -21.71
CA ASP A 437 -4.60 -13.31 -20.80
C ASP A 437 -3.82 -12.44 -19.81
N LEU A 438 -2.70 -12.95 -19.29
CA LEU A 438 -1.87 -12.20 -18.35
C LEU A 438 -1.24 -10.97 -19.03
N ARG A 439 -0.85 -11.09 -20.31
CA ARG A 439 -0.27 -9.97 -21.07
C ARG A 439 -1.24 -8.80 -21.24
N ALA A 440 -2.54 -9.10 -21.39
CA ALA A 440 -3.58 -8.09 -21.53
C ALA A 440 -3.77 -7.22 -20.28
N LEU A 441 -3.30 -7.66 -19.11
CA LEU A 441 -3.41 -6.89 -17.87
C LEU A 441 -2.37 -5.76 -17.76
N PHE A 442 -1.25 -5.86 -18.48
CA PHE A 442 -0.10 -4.99 -18.27
C PHE A 442 0.06 -3.93 -19.37
N PRO A 443 0.54 -2.72 -19.04
CA PRO A 443 0.88 -1.72 -20.05
C PRO A 443 1.98 -2.21 -21.00
N MET A 444 2.02 -1.64 -22.21
CA MET A 444 3.12 -1.87 -23.17
C MET A 444 4.26 -0.86 -23.05
N GLN A 445 4.07 0.21 -22.27
CA GLN A 445 5.04 1.27 -22.08
C GLN A 445 5.09 1.68 -20.60
N PRO A 446 6.28 2.04 -20.09
CA PRO A 446 7.59 2.00 -20.76
C PRO A 446 8.14 0.56 -20.87
N ASP A 447 9.36 0.40 -21.38
CA ASP A 447 9.99 -0.93 -21.54
C ASP A 447 10.14 -1.68 -20.21
N VAL A 448 10.39 -0.95 -19.12
CA VAL A 448 10.48 -1.52 -17.77
C VAL A 448 9.41 -0.89 -16.89
N ILE A 449 8.49 -1.72 -16.40
CA ILE A 449 7.36 -1.33 -15.57
C ILE A 449 7.55 -1.88 -14.17
N GLU A 450 7.36 -1.05 -13.15
CA GLU A 450 7.25 -1.50 -11.78
C GLU A 450 5.83 -2.01 -11.50
N ILE A 451 5.72 -3.19 -10.88
CA ILE A 451 4.47 -3.87 -10.57
C ILE A 451 4.33 -4.00 -9.06
N THR A 452 3.14 -3.76 -8.53
CA THR A 452 2.81 -4.01 -7.13
C THR A 452 1.79 -5.14 -7.00
N LEU A 453 2.14 -6.19 -6.28
CA LEU A 453 1.25 -7.29 -5.89
C LEU A 453 0.83 -7.14 -4.43
N ILE A 454 -0.47 -7.20 -4.16
CA ILE A 454 -1.03 -6.94 -2.84
C ILE A 454 -1.74 -8.20 -2.34
N THR A 455 -1.35 -8.70 -1.16
CA THR A 455 -1.97 -9.87 -0.54
C THR A 455 -1.88 -9.80 0.99
N GLY A 456 -2.98 -10.09 1.68
CA GLY A 456 -3.04 -10.11 3.15
C GLY A 456 -2.56 -8.81 3.81
N GLY A 457 -2.91 -7.65 3.23
CA GLY A 457 -2.49 -6.33 3.71
C GLY A 457 -1.02 -5.97 3.46
N LYS A 458 -0.25 -6.82 2.76
CA LYS A 458 1.15 -6.57 2.40
C LYS A 458 1.29 -6.34 0.90
N SER A 459 2.22 -5.47 0.55
CA SER A 459 2.59 -5.15 -0.83
C SER A 459 3.97 -5.72 -1.18
N PHE A 460 4.08 -6.30 -2.36
CA PHE A 460 5.30 -6.85 -2.94
C PHE A 460 5.57 -6.16 -4.27
N THR A 461 6.78 -5.63 -4.45
CA THR A 461 7.17 -4.97 -5.68
C THR A 461 7.94 -5.94 -6.57
N GLY A 462 7.63 -5.92 -7.86
CA GLY A 462 8.38 -6.62 -8.91
C GLY A 462 8.50 -5.75 -10.15
N TRP A 463 9.13 -6.28 -11.19
CA TRP A 463 9.43 -5.51 -12.41
C TRP A 463 9.09 -6.30 -13.65
N LEU A 464 8.31 -5.73 -14.57
CA LEU A 464 8.07 -6.27 -15.90
C LEU A 464 9.01 -5.63 -16.90
N ASN A 465 9.71 -6.45 -17.68
CA ASN A 465 10.38 -6.02 -18.89
C ASN A 465 9.54 -6.44 -20.11
N ASN A 466 8.97 -5.43 -20.79
CA ASN A 466 8.16 -5.60 -21.98
C ASN A 466 8.95 -6.13 -23.18
N ALA A 467 10.24 -5.85 -23.29
CA ALA A 467 11.07 -6.36 -24.39
C ALA A 467 11.24 -7.90 -24.32
N ASN A 468 11.22 -8.47 -23.11
CA ASN A 468 11.42 -9.90 -22.90
C ASN A 468 10.16 -10.63 -22.43
N ASN A 469 9.01 -9.96 -22.29
CA ASN A 469 7.77 -10.50 -21.74
C ASN A 469 7.97 -11.25 -20.41
N LEU A 470 8.82 -10.69 -19.54
CA LEU A 470 9.25 -11.35 -18.31
C LEU A 470 9.14 -10.37 -17.15
N ALA A 471 8.46 -10.80 -16.11
CA ALA A 471 8.46 -10.10 -14.83
C ALA A 471 9.39 -10.78 -13.82
N LEU A 472 10.03 -9.99 -12.97
CA LEU A 472 11.15 -10.35 -12.11
C LEU A 472 10.93 -9.90 -10.65
N GLU A 473 11.75 -10.45 -9.76
CA GLU A 473 11.80 -10.14 -8.32
C GLU A 473 10.58 -10.63 -7.51
N PHE A 474 9.91 -11.68 -7.99
CA PHE A 474 8.76 -12.28 -7.29
C PHE A 474 9.10 -13.42 -6.32
N GLY A 475 10.38 -13.78 -6.16
CA GLY A 475 10.81 -14.83 -5.23
C GLY A 475 10.27 -14.66 -3.80
N PRO A 476 10.48 -13.50 -3.15
CA PRO A 476 9.94 -13.23 -1.82
C PRO A 476 8.41 -13.33 -1.73
N PHE A 477 7.71 -12.99 -2.82
CA PHE A 477 6.25 -13.12 -2.91
C PHE A 477 5.83 -14.60 -3.00
N TYR A 478 6.53 -15.42 -3.78
CA TYR A 478 6.27 -16.86 -3.87
C TYR A 478 6.51 -17.56 -2.54
N ASP A 479 7.58 -17.21 -1.83
CA ASP A 479 7.88 -17.76 -0.51
C ASP A 479 6.84 -17.33 0.52
N ARG A 480 6.32 -16.10 0.42
CA ARG A 480 5.23 -15.63 1.30
C ARG A 480 3.95 -16.44 1.14
N LEU A 481 3.61 -16.81 -0.09
CA LEU A 481 2.42 -17.61 -0.39
C LEU A 481 2.62 -19.10 -0.14
N ASP A 482 3.85 -19.54 0.18
CA ASP A 482 4.20 -20.96 0.29
C ASP A 482 3.84 -21.74 -0.98
N LEU A 483 4.14 -21.15 -2.15
CA LEU A 483 3.84 -21.81 -3.42
C LEU A 483 4.69 -23.07 -3.59
N PRO A 484 4.10 -24.18 -4.08
CA PRO A 484 4.83 -25.40 -4.40
C PRO A 484 5.91 -25.12 -5.45
N LEU A 485 6.90 -26.02 -5.52
CA LEU A 485 8.03 -25.86 -6.45
C LEU A 485 7.59 -25.82 -7.92
N CYS A 486 6.49 -26.49 -8.29
CA CYS A 486 5.93 -26.44 -9.64
C CYS A 486 4.40 -26.52 -9.63
N GLY A 487 3.76 -25.69 -10.45
CA GLY A 487 2.32 -25.71 -10.70
C GLY A 487 1.46 -24.89 -9.75
N GLY A 488 2.05 -24.24 -8.74
CA GLY A 488 1.33 -23.34 -7.83
C GLY A 488 0.59 -22.28 -8.65
N CYS A 489 -0.72 -22.15 -8.41
CA CYS A 489 -1.59 -21.32 -9.23
C CYS A 489 -2.31 -20.28 -8.37
N PHE A 490 -1.86 -19.03 -8.47
CA PHE A 490 -2.54 -17.91 -7.81
C PHE A 490 -3.36 -17.11 -8.81
N GLN A 491 -4.23 -16.27 -8.29
CA GLN A 491 -5.10 -15.43 -9.10
C GLN A 491 -4.71 -13.97 -8.97
N LEU A 492 -4.66 -13.28 -10.10
CA LEU A 492 -4.23 -11.90 -10.21
C LEU A 492 -5.40 -11.05 -10.73
N GLN A 493 -5.74 -9.98 -10.00
CA GLN A 493 -6.85 -9.08 -10.31
C GLN A 493 -6.36 -7.62 -10.36
N PRO A 494 -6.57 -6.89 -11.46
CA PRO A 494 -6.28 -5.46 -11.55
C PRO A 494 -7.00 -4.64 -10.47
N ARG A 495 -6.31 -3.67 -9.84
CA ARG A 495 -6.94 -2.62 -9.04
C ARG A 495 -7.20 -1.38 -9.88
N GLY A 496 -8.45 -0.90 -9.86
CA GLY A 496 -8.91 0.26 -10.60
C GLY A 496 -9.65 -0.10 -11.90
N ARG A 497 -10.07 0.92 -12.66
CA ARG A 497 -10.66 0.74 -13.99
C ARG A 497 -9.54 0.88 -15.05
N GLY A 498 -9.38 -0.13 -15.90
CA GLY A 498 -8.43 -0.11 -17.02
C GLY A 498 -7.07 -0.73 -16.73
N ILE A 499 -6.06 -0.39 -17.55
CA ILE A 499 -4.68 -0.88 -17.43
C ILE A 499 -4.04 -0.28 -16.17
N THR A 500 -3.46 -1.13 -15.32
CA THR A 500 -2.89 -0.75 -14.02
C THR A 500 -1.53 -1.43 -13.79
N THR A 501 -0.78 -0.93 -12.82
CA THR A 501 0.45 -1.56 -12.31
C THR A 501 0.24 -2.26 -10.97
N ASP A 502 -0.97 -2.15 -10.41
CA ASP A 502 -1.27 -2.57 -9.04
C ASP A 502 -2.33 -3.67 -9.05
N PHE A 503 -2.03 -4.80 -8.39
CA PHE A 503 -2.84 -6.01 -8.50
C PHE A 503 -3.12 -6.63 -7.14
N THR A 504 -4.36 -7.04 -6.94
CA THR A 504 -4.75 -7.88 -5.80
C THR A 504 -4.48 -9.33 -6.15
N VAL A 505 -3.85 -10.05 -5.22
CA VAL A 505 -3.57 -11.48 -5.36
C VAL A 505 -4.42 -12.29 -4.39
N SER A 506 -5.06 -13.34 -4.92
CA SER A 506 -5.71 -14.37 -4.10
C SER A 506 -5.10 -15.75 -4.39
N TYR A 507 -4.86 -16.53 -3.34
CA TYR A 507 -4.30 -17.88 -3.41
C TYR A 507 -4.85 -18.72 -2.27
N THR A 508 -5.30 -19.94 -2.56
CA THR A 508 -5.62 -20.96 -1.55
C THR A 508 -4.45 -21.91 -1.46
N PRO A 509 -3.89 -22.19 -0.26
CA PRO A 509 -2.81 -23.15 -0.11
C PRO A 509 -3.16 -24.51 -0.73
N GLY A 510 -2.28 -25.00 -1.61
CA GLY A 510 -2.48 -26.25 -2.35
C GLY A 510 -3.20 -26.09 -3.70
N ASP A 511 -3.67 -24.89 -4.06
CA ASP A 511 -4.19 -24.63 -5.41
C ASP A 511 -3.06 -24.77 -6.44
N VAL A 512 -3.30 -25.63 -7.43
CA VAL A 512 -2.35 -25.93 -8.50
C VAL A 512 -3.07 -26.00 -9.85
N ASP A 513 -2.36 -25.70 -10.93
CA ASP A 513 -2.82 -25.98 -12.29
C ASP A 513 -2.52 -27.44 -12.64
N GLU A 514 -3.57 -28.20 -13.00
CA GLU A 514 -3.48 -29.65 -13.25
C GLU A 514 -2.49 -30.04 -14.37
N LEU A 515 -2.21 -29.13 -15.31
CA LEU A 515 -1.33 -29.41 -16.44
C LEU A 515 0.12 -29.01 -16.16
N VAL A 516 0.37 -28.10 -15.21
CA VAL A 516 1.70 -27.62 -14.82
C VAL A 516 2.21 -28.28 -13.52
N ALA A 517 1.30 -28.75 -12.66
CA ALA A 517 1.66 -29.40 -11.41
C ALA A 517 2.48 -30.67 -11.64
N ILE A 518 3.58 -30.79 -10.89
CA ILE A 518 4.41 -31.99 -10.82
C ILE A 518 4.45 -32.41 -9.35
N SER A 519 4.17 -33.68 -9.05
CA SER A 519 4.27 -34.18 -7.67
C SER A 519 5.71 -34.18 -7.18
N ASP A 520 5.92 -34.09 -5.87
CA ASP A 520 7.27 -34.09 -5.29
C ASP A 520 8.07 -35.35 -5.67
N GLU A 521 7.43 -36.52 -5.73
CA GLU A 521 8.10 -37.76 -6.13
C GLU A 521 8.52 -37.72 -7.60
N ARG A 522 7.68 -37.16 -8.48
CA ARG A 522 8.01 -37.04 -9.90
C ARG A 522 9.08 -35.97 -10.14
N LEU A 523 9.00 -34.86 -9.41
CA LEU A 523 10.00 -33.78 -9.47
C LEU A 523 11.38 -34.30 -9.07
N ALA A 524 11.48 -35.08 -7.99
CA ALA A 524 12.74 -35.69 -7.55
C ALA A 524 13.35 -36.63 -8.63
N VAL A 525 12.51 -37.36 -9.38
CA VAL A 525 12.98 -38.18 -10.51
C VAL A 525 13.53 -37.31 -11.63
N LEU A 526 12.84 -36.23 -12.00
CA LEU A 526 13.26 -35.32 -13.06
C LEU A 526 14.52 -34.54 -12.67
N GLU A 527 14.67 -34.15 -11.41
CA GLU A 527 15.90 -33.52 -10.91
C GLU A 527 17.09 -34.48 -10.96
N SER A 528 16.89 -35.75 -10.59
CA SER A 528 17.91 -36.79 -10.76
C SER A 528 18.30 -36.98 -12.24
N MET A 529 17.33 -36.95 -13.16
CA MET A 529 17.59 -37.00 -14.59
C MET A 529 18.39 -35.77 -15.08
N ARG A 530 18.14 -34.58 -14.54
CA ARG A 530 18.90 -33.35 -14.85
C ARG A 530 20.37 -33.47 -14.42
N GLU A 531 20.60 -34.08 -13.28
CA GLU A 531 21.94 -34.23 -12.69
C GLU A 531 22.76 -35.36 -13.34
N ASP A 532 22.12 -36.26 -14.09
CA ASP A 532 22.77 -37.36 -14.80
C ASP A 532 23.66 -36.84 -15.95
N PRO A 533 24.99 -37.03 -15.89
CA PRO A 533 25.90 -36.62 -16.96
C PRO A 533 25.62 -37.30 -18.30
N GLU A 534 25.02 -38.49 -18.31
CA GLU A 534 24.63 -39.17 -19.56
C GLU A 534 23.57 -38.36 -20.30
N ASN A 535 22.64 -37.71 -19.59
CA ASN A 535 21.59 -36.89 -20.20
C ASN A 535 22.10 -35.60 -20.85
N VAL A 536 23.33 -35.17 -20.54
CA VAL A 536 24.00 -34.07 -21.25
C VAL A 536 24.34 -34.46 -22.70
N GLN A 537 24.62 -35.75 -22.94
CA GLN A 537 24.94 -36.30 -24.26
C GLN A 537 23.74 -36.96 -24.96
N THR A 538 22.56 -36.87 -24.37
CA THR A 538 21.32 -37.47 -24.88
C THR A 538 20.55 -36.46 -25.72
N SER A 539 20.02 -36.87 -26.87
CA SER A 539 19.17 -36.01 -27.71
C SER A 539 17.86 -35.61 -27.00
N THR A 540 17.19 -34.55 -27.46
CA THR A 540 15.87 -34.18 -26.95
C THR A 540 14.85 -35.28 -27.24
N PHE A 541 14.93 -35.91 -28.42
CA PHE A 541 14.14 -37.07 -28.78
C PHE A 541 14.24 -38.21 -27.76
N ASP A 542 15.45 -38.60 -27.38
CA ASP A 542 15.68 -39.68 -26.41
C ASP A 542 15.22 -39.30 -25.01
N LEU A 543 15.40 -38.04 -24.62
CA LEU A 543 14.89 -37.52 -23.35
C LEU A 543 13.36 -37.59 -23.30
N LEU A 544 12.66 -37.23 -24.39
CA LEU A 544 11.20 -37.35 -24.47
C LEU A 544 10.74 -38.79 -24.26
N ARG A 545 11.46 -39.77 -24.83
CA ARG A 545 11.13 -41.20 -24.65
C ARG A 545 11.23 -41.61 -23.18
N GLN A 546 12.32 -41.24 -22.50
CA GLN A 546 12.51 -41.54 -21.07
C GLN A 546 11.43 -40.88 -20.20
N ILE A 547 11.10 -39.61 -20.46
CA ILE A 547 10.08 -38.88 -19.70
C ILE A 547 8.68 -39.46 -19.93
N MET A 548 8.35 -39.84 -21.17
CA MET A 548 7.04 -40.36 -21.53
C MET A 548 6.80 -41.83 -21.18
N GLU A 549 7.86 -42.62 -20.96
CA GLU A 549 7.78 -44.06 -20.67
C GLU A 549 6.79 -44.42 -19.54
N PRO A 550 6.78 -43.75 -18.38
CA PRO A 550 5.86 -44.08 -17.28
C PRO A 550 4.37 -43.86 -17.63
N TYR A 551 4.06 -42.99 -18.58
CA TYR A 551 2.69 -42.72 -19.02
C TYR A 551 2.16 -43.80 -19.98
N GLY A 552 3.06 -44.50 -20.66
CA GLY A 552 2.75 -45.56 -21.63
C GLY A 552 1.68 -45.15 -22.63
N LYS A 553 0.71 -46.05 -22.85
CA LYS A 553 -0.37 -45.86 -23.84
C LYS A 553 -1.43 -44.84 -23.44
N LYS A 554 -1.53 -44.47 -22.16
CA LYS A 554 -2.47 -43.43 -21.72
C LYS A 554 -2.04 -42.05 -22.23
N GLY A 555 -0.73 -41.88 -22.39
CA GLY A 555 -0.13 -40.63 -22.82
C GLY A 555 -0.13 -39.55 -21.75
N VAL A 556 0.45 -38.42 -22.11
CA VAL A 556 0.63 -37.22 -21.27
C VAL A 556 0.19 -36.00 -22.06
N HIS A 557 -0.37 -35.00 -21.38
CA HIS A 557 -0.75 -33.74 -22.01
C HIS A 557 0.51 -32.95 -22.43
N PHE A 558 0.44 -32.22 -23.54
CA PHE A 558 1.57 -31.49 -24.12
C PHE A 558 2.17 -30.48 -23.15
N VAL A 559 1.34 -29.70 -22.46
CA VAL A 559 1.78 -28.75 -21.41
C VAL A 559 2.52 -29.47 -20.28
N THR A 560 2.01 -30.61 -19.82
CA THR A 560 2.65 -31.41 -18.76
C THR A 560 3.99 -31.95 -19.24
N LEU A 561 4.05 -32.53 -20.44
CA LEU A 561 5.29 -33.02 -21.04
C LEU A 561 6.31 -31.90 -21.21
N PHE A 562 5.90 -30.74 -21.72
CA PHE A 562 6.75 -29.56 -21.85
C PHE A 562 7.31 -29.14 -20.49
N THR A 563 6.46 -29.11 -19.45
CA THR A 563 6.86 -28.73 -18.09
C THR A 563 7.89 -29.72 -17.54
N GLU A 564 7.64 -31.03 -17.63
CA GLU A 564 8.58 -32.06 -17.16
C GLU A 564 9.92 -32.04 -17.92
N VAL A 565 9.89 -31.89 -19.24
CA VAL A 565 11.11 -31.76 -20.05
C VAL A 565 11.93 -30.56 -19.61
N ASN A 566 11.28 -29.42 -19.33
CA ASN A 566 11.94 -28.20 -18.94
C ASN A 566 12.47 -28.19 -17.49
N VAL A 567 12.06 -29.14 -16.64
CA VAL A 567 12.75 -29.44 -15.38
C VAL A 567 14.12 -30.06 -15.66
N VAL A 568 14.18 -31.01 -16.61
CA VAL A 568 15.42 -31.73 -16.95
C VAL A 568 16.35 -30.87 -17.80
N ARG A 569 15.82 -30.26 -18.85
CA ARG A 569 16.57 -29.48 -19.82
C ARG A 569 15.65 -28.46 -20.50
N ARG A 570 16.02 -27.18 -20.40
CA ARG A 570 15.31 -26.09 -21.06
C ARG A 570 15.22 -26.36 -22.57
N THR A 571 14.00 -26.39 -23.10
CA THR A 571 13.70 -26.81 -24.47
C THR A 571 12.51 -26.03 -25.01
N HIS A 572 12.56 -25.59 -26.27
CA HIS A 572 11.44 -24.93 -26.94
C HIS A 572 10.24 -25.86 -27.16
N ALA A 573 9.03 -25.32 -27.00
CA ALA A 573 7.79 -26.06 -27.28
C ALA A 573 7.71 -26.53 -28.74
N TYR A 574 8.20 -25.71 -29.69
CA TYR A 574 8.26 -26.05 -31.11
C TYR A 574 9.11 -27.28 -31.40
N LEU A 575 10.25 -27.45 -30.73
CA LEU A 575 11.10 -28.65 -30.90
C LEU A 575 10.36 -29.89 -30.39
N ILE A 576 9.75 -29.81 -29.20
CA ILE A 576 8.97 -30.92 -28.64
C ILE A 576 7.81 -31.30 -29.59
N ALA A 577 7.05 -30.32 -30.06
CA ALA A 577 5.96 -30.55 -31.02
C ALA A 577 6.45 -31.15 -32.36
N SER A 578 7.62 -30.71 -32.84
CA SER A 578 8.25 -31.23 -34.04
C SER A 578 8.59 -32.71 -33.88
N LEU A 579 9.23 -33.08 -32.77
CA LEU A 579 9.61 -34.47 -32.48
C LEU A 579 8.40 -35.39 -32.32
N LEU A 580 7.38 -34.94 -31.58
CA LEU A 580 6.10 -35.65 -31.44
C LEU A 580 5.42 -35.91 -32.79
N SER A 581 5.50 -34.95 -33.71
CA SER A 581 4.91 -35.07 -35.06
C SER A 581 5.78 -35.90 -36.01
N ALA A 582 7.10 -35.78 -35.91
CA ALA A 582 8.06 -36.37 -36.85
C ALA A 582 8.19 -37.88 -36.68
N TYR A 583 8.29 -38.36 -35.43
CA TYR A 583 8.62 -39.76 -35.15
C TYR A 583 7.40 -40.68 -35.08
N ALA A 584 7.57 -41.92 -35.56
CA ALA A 584 6.51 -42.93 -35.58
C ALA A 584 6.16 -43.49 -34.19
N CYS A 585 7.07 -43.39 -33.22
CA CYS A 585 6.88 -43.87 -31.85
C CYS A 585 5.99 -42.97 -30.98
N PHE A 586 5.71 -41.75 -31.42
CA PHE A 586 4.74 -40.88 -30.77
C PHE A 586 3.42 -40.91 -31.51
N SER A 587 2.32 -40.88 -30.78
CA SER A 587 0.98 -40.83 -31.37
C SER A 587 0.05 -39.91 -30.59
N HIS A 588 -0.68 -39.07 -31.31
CA HIS A 588 -1.77 -38.28 -30.77
C HIS A 588 -2.94 -39.20 -30.37
N VAL A 589 -3.34 -39.15 -29.10
CA VAL A 589 -4.39 -40.01 -28.53
C VAL A 589 -5.74 -39.30 -28.50
N LYS A 590 -5.73 -38.06 -28.01
CA LYS A 590 -6.87 -37.14 -27.85
C LYS A 590 -6.30 -35.72 -27.75
N PRO A 591 -7.13 -34.66 -27.84
CA PRO A 591 -6.64 -33.28 -27.80
C PRO A 591 -5.59 -33.05 -26.70
N GLY A 592 -4.46 -32.48 -27.10
CA GLY A 592 -3.29 -32.17 -26.30
C GLY A 592 -2.53 -33.39 -25.77
N THR A 593 -3.00 -34.63 -25.94
CA THR A 593 -2.45 -35.82 -25.27
C THR A 593 -1.67 -36.72 -26.23
N TRP A 594 -0.43 -37.02 -25.87
CA TRP A 594 0.52 -37.77 -26.67
C TRP A 594 1.02 -39.02 -25.94
N ALA A 595 1.06 -40.16 -26.62
CA ALA A 595 1.56 -41.42 -26.10
C ALA A 595 2.85 -41.85 -26.80
N TYR A 596 3.69 -42.56 -26.05
CA TYR A 596 4.92 -43.17 -26.54
C TYR A 596 4.74 -44.70 -26.67
N ASP A 597 5.20 -45.25 -27.79
CA ASP A 597 5.21 -46.69 -28.10
C ASP A 597 6.63 -47.13 -28.49
N GLU A 598 7.31 -47.75 -27.52
CA GLU A 598 8.68 -48.27 -27.67
C GLU A 598 8.84 -49.19 -28.89
N LYS A 599 7.80 -49.95 -29.24
CA LYS A 599 7.86 -50.92 -30.36
C LYS A 599 7.96 -50.26 -31.74
N LYS A 600 7.77 -48.94 -31.81
CA LYS A 600 7.80 -48.17 -33.05
C LYS A 600 9.04 -47.27 -33.16
N VAL A 601 9.96 -47.32 -32.21
CA VAL A 601 11.19 -46.49 -32.24
C VAL A 601 12.00 -46.76 -33.50
N ASP A 602 12.21 -48.03 -33.86
CA ASP A 602 12.99 -48.44 -35.04
C ASP A 602 12.37 -48.01 -36.39
N GLN A 603 11.13 -47.49 -36.38
CA GLN A 603 10.48 -46.97 -37.59
C GLN A 603 10.94 -45.54 -37.93
N GLY A 604 11.60 -44.85 -36.99
CA GLY A 604 12.21 -43.54 -37.18
C GLY A 604 11.22 -42.43 -37.57
N ILE A 605 11.72 -41.45 -38.34
CA ILE A 605 10.93 -40.32 -38.84
C ILE A 605 9.94 -40.79 -39.92
N ARG A 606 8.67 -40.43 -39.73
CA ARG A 606 7.58 -40.70 -40.67
C ARG A 606 7.90 -40.08 -42.04
N LYS A 607 7.88 -40.90 -43.10
CA LYS A 607 8.22 -40.48 -44.48
C LYS A 607 7.48 -39.21 -44.94
N GLN A 608 6.21 -39.08 -44.58
CA GLN A 608 5.37 -37.93 -44.94
C GLN A 608 5.77 -36.62 -44.25
N LYS A 609 6.52 -36.68 -43.14
CA LYS A 609 6.95 -35.53 -42.35
C LYS A 609 8.30 -34.96 -42.80
N ARG A 610 9.12 -35.75 -43.50
CA ARG A 610 10.46 -35.33 -43.97
C ARG A 610 10.46 -34.05 -44.82
N LYS A 611 9.41 -33.80 -45.60
CA LYS A 611 9.28 -32.60 -46.43
C LYS A 611 9.02 -31.30 -45.64
N PHE A 612 8.72 -31.41 -44.35
CA PHE A 612 8.45 -30.27 -43.46
C PHE A 612 9.61 -29.98 -42.51
N ILE A 613 10.68 -30.79 -42.52
CA ILE A 613 11.88 -30.54 -41.72
C ILE A 613 12.50 -29.23 -42.22
N LYS A 614 12.73 -28.29 -41.30
CA LYS A 614 13.43 -27.04 -41.61
C LYS A 614 14.89 -27.33 -41.97
N GLU A 615 15.40 -26.63 -42.97
CA GLU A 615 16.81 -26.72 -43.40
C GLU A 615 17.77 -26.16 -42.35
#